data_AF-A0A923W608-F1
#
_entry.id   AF-A0A923W608-F1
#
_cell.length_a   1.000
_cell.length_b   1.000
_cell.length_c   1.000
_cell.angle_alpha   90.00
_cell.angle_beta   90.00
_cell.angle_gamma   90.00
#
_symmetry.space_group_name_H-M   'P 1'
#
loop_
_entity.id
_entity.type
_entity.pdbx_description
1 polymer ?
#
loop_
_entity_poly.entity_id
_entity_poly.type
_entity_poly.pdbx_seq_one_letter_code
_entity_poly.pdbx_strand_id
1 'polypeptide(L)'
;MSAVFNQPSLYKRSLPLVQGFDGLLAFAVFLLACAGLLIMYSSGYDHGTRFADHGRNMAIAGTIMFVVAQVPPQRLMLFAVPLYVAGVALLVAVLVFGITKKGARRWLNVGIVIQPSEILKIAMPLMLAWWFQKREGQLRPFDFIAGLVLLAVPVGLIMKQPDLGTALLVMAAGLAVIFFAGLSWKLILPPVLLAVAGTFLIVWFEPQLCADGMRWPVLHDYQQQRICTLLDPTRDPLGKGFHIIQGMIAIGSGGLFGKGFMAGTQTHLEFIPERTTDFI
;
A
#
# COMPACT_ATOMS: atom_id res chain seq x y z
N MET A 1 -52.50 30.52 14.37
CA MET A 1 -52.24 29.07 14.24
C MET A 1 -50.73 28.88 14.15
N SER A 2 -50.11 28.35 15.20
CA SER A 2 -48.69 28.05 15.26
C SER A 2 -48.37 26.86 14.35
N ALA A 3 -47.53 27.08 13.34
CA ALA A 3 -47.03 26.01 12.48
C ALA A 3 -46.21 25.03 13.31
N VAL A 4 -46.75 23.85 13.57
CA VAL A 4 -46.02 22.73 14.18
C VAL A 4 -45.04 22.22 13.12
N PHE A 5 -43.79 22.69 13.18
CA PHE A 5 -42.71 22.09 12.41
C PHE A 5 -42.54 20.65 12.90
N ASN A 6 -43.14 19.71 12.16
CA ASN A 6 -42.98 18.29 12.39
C ASN A 6 -41.52 17.94 12.08
N GLN A 7 -40.65 18.03 13.09
CA GLN A 7 -39.24 17.68 12.93
C GLN A 7 -39.19 16.21 12.52
N PRO A 8 -38.59 15.86 11.36
CA PRO A 8 -38.52 14.47 10.93
C PRO A 8 -37.85 13.64 12.03
N SER A 9 -38.40 12.46 12.33
CA SER A 9 -37.88 11.58 13.37
C SER A 9 -36.38 11.32 13.16
N LEU A 10 -35.63 11.14 14.24
CA LEU A 10 -34.17 10.95 14.18
C LEU A 10 -33.77 9.86 13.17
N TYR A 11 -34.58 8.81 13.04
CA TYR A 11 -34.42 7.75 12.05
C TYR A 11 -34.51 8.24 10.59
N LYS A 12 -35.49 9.10 10.26
CA LYS A 12 -35.62 9.68 8.91
C LYS A 12 -34.52 10.69 8.59
N ARG A 13 -33.92 11.31 9.61
CA ARG A 13 -32.74 12.19 9.45
C ARG A 13 -31.44 11.41 9.25
N SER A 14 -31.30 10.21 9.83
CA SER A 14 -30.10 9.38 9.69
C SER A 14 -30.13 8.44 8.48
N LEU A 15 -31.31 8.15 7.92
CA LEU A 15 -31.47 7.26 6.76
C LEU A 15 -30.64 7.64 5.53
N PRO A 16 -30.51 8.93 5.14
CA PRO A 16 -29.68 9.33 3.99
C PRO A 16 -28.18 9.09 4.20
N LEU A 17 -27.72 9.08 5.46
CA LEU A 17 -26.31 8.84 5.81
C LEU A 17 -25.90 7.38 5.60
N VAL A 18 -26.86 6.44 5.57
CA VAL A 18 -26.61 5.00 5.49
C VAL A 18 -27.06 4.40 4.15
N GLN A 19 -27.97 5.06 3.44
CA GLN A 19 -28.52 4.59 2.16
C GLN A 19 -27.50 4.53 1.00
N GLY A 20 -26.32 5.15 1.13
CA GLY A 20 -25.26 5.08 0.12
C GLY A 20 -24.24 3.95 0.32
N PHE A 21 -24.32 3.20 1.42
CA PHE A 21 -23.33 2.16 1.73
C PHE A 21 -23.72 0.81 1.14
N ASP A 22 -22.77 0.15 0.50
CA ASP A 22 -22.84 -1.28 0.21
C ASP A 22 -22.70 -2.04 1.54
N GLY A 23 -23.82 -2.55 2.06
CA GLY A 23 -23.87 -3.26 3.34
C GLY A 23 -23.01 -4.52 3.38
N LEU A 24 -22.85 -5.22 2.25
CA LEU A 24 -22.00 -6.41 2.18
C LEU A 24 -20.52 -6.02 2.29
N LEU A 25 -20.11 -4.99 1.56
CA LEU A 25 -18.73 -4.49 1.63
C LEU A 25 -18.41 -3.93 3.03
N ALA A 26 -19.31 -3.16 3.62
CA ALA A 26 -19.14 -2.61 4.96
C ALA A 26 -19.03 -3.73 6.01
N PHE A 27 -19.85 -4.79 5.89
CA PHE A 27 -19.78 -5.95 6.78
C PHE A 27 -18.48 -6.73 6.60
N ALA A 28 -18.01 -6.93 5.37
CA ALA A 28 -16.73 -7.59 5.10
C ALA A 28 -15.55 -6.82 5.71
N VAL A 29 -15.53 -5.48 5.54
CA VAL A 29 -14.52 -4.61 6.15
C VAL A 29 -14.58 -4.67 7.67
N PHE A 30 -15.78 -4.68 8.26
CA PHE A 30 -15.96 -4.83 9.71
C PHE A 30 -15.41 -6.17 10.23
N LEU A 31 -15.71 -7.28 9.54
CA LEU A 31 -15.17 -8.59 9.91
C LEU A 31 -13.64 -8.63 9.84
N LEU A 32 -13.04 -8.06 8.79
CA LEU A 32 -11.59 -7.96 8.65
C LEU A 32 -10.96 -7.10 9.75
N ALA A 33 -11.61 -5.99 10.14
CA ALA A 33 -11.14 -5.15 11.24
C ALA A 33 -11.19 -5.88 12.59
N CYS A 34 -12.27 -6.62 12.87
CA CYS A 34 -12.39 -7.47 14.06
C CYS A 34 -11.33 -8.57 14.07
N ALA A 35 -11.13 -9.27 12.95
CA ALA A 35 -10.07 -10.28 12.81
C ALA A 35 -8.68 -9.66 13.03
N GLY A 36 -8.40 -8.49 12.44
CA GLY A 36 -7.14 -7.77 12.62
C GLY A 36 -6.87 -7.39 14.08
N LEU A 37 -7.88 -6.92 14.82
CA LEU A 37 -7.77 -6.63 16.25
C LEU A 37 -7.49 -7.89 17.08
N LEU A 38 -8.17 -9.00 16.79
CA LEU A 38 -7.95 -10.29 17.46
C LEU A 38 -6.52 -10.79 17.23
N ILE A 39 -6.04 -10.74 15.99
CA ILE A 39 -4.68 -11.18 15.66
C ILE A 39 -3.63 -10.25 16.29
N MET A 40 -3.83 -8.93 16.23
CA MET A 40 -2.95 -7.96 16.89
C MET A 40 -2.87 -8.17 18.40
N TYR A 41 -3.99 -8.51 19.04
CA TYR A 41 -3.97 -8.87 20.45
C TYR A 41 -3.16 -10.13 20.70
N SER A 42 -3.30 -11.16 19.86
CA SER A 42 -2.54 -12.40 19.99
C SER A 42 -1.03 -12.22 19.73
N SER A 43 -0.63 -11.42 18.75
CA SER A 43 0.78 -11.23 18.36
C SER A 43 1.49 -10.17 19.19
N GLY A 44 0.75 -9.19 19.71
CA GLY A 44 1.24 -8.00 20.40
C GLY A 44 0.89 -7.89 21.87
N TYR A 45 0.38 -8.96 22.51
CA TYR A 45 -0.04 -8.96 23.92
C TYR A 45 1.03 -8.41 24.88
N ASP A 46 2.30 -8.75 24.62
CA ASP A 46 3.45 -8.34 25.43
C ASP A 46 4.01 -6.95 25.08
N HIS A 47 3.37 -6.24 24.14
CA HIS A 47 3.77 -4.90 23.74
C HIS A 47 2.73 -3.89 24.24
N GLY A 48 2.94 -3.43 25.49
CA GLY A 48 1.99 -2.66 26.31
C GLY A 48 1.00 -1.75 25.57
N THR A 49 1.46 -0.76 24.80
CA THR A 49 0.55 0.20 24.15
C THR A 49 0.15 -0.17 22.71
N ARG A 50 0.79 -1.17 22.08
CA ARG A 50 0.59 -1.48 20.64
C ARG A 50 -0.86 -1.78 20.31
N PHE A 51 -1.54 -2.55 21.15
CA PHE A 51 -2.95 -2.90 20.95
C PHE A 51 -3.85 -1.66 21.05
N ALA A 52 -3.65 -0.82 22.07
CA ALA A 52 -4.42 0.40 22.26
C ALA A 52 -4.17 1.42 21.12
N ASP A 53 -2.91 1.56 20.69
CA ASP A 53 -2.54 2.41 19.56
C ASP A 53 -3.17 1.90 18.25
N HIS A 54 -3.17 0.59 18.02
CA HIS A 54 -3.80 -0.02 16.84
C HIS A 54 -5.33 0.18 16.86
N GLY A 55 -5.99 -0.04 18.00
CA GLY A 55 -7.41 0.21 18.17
C GLY A 55 -7.79 1.69 17.95
N ARG A 56 -6.99 2.62 18.49
CA ARG A 56 -7.16 4.07 18.25
C ARG A 56 -7.01 4.39 16.75
N ASN A 57 -5.98 3.87 16.10
CA ASN A 57 -5.74 4.12 14.68
C ASN A 57 -6.85 3.53 13.80
N MET A 58 -7.38 2.35 14.16
CA MET A 58 -8.52 1.73 13.47
C MET A 58 -9.80 2.60 13.60
N ALA A 59 -10.07 3.14 14.80
CA ALA A 59 -11.20 4.02 15.03
C ALA A 59 -11.09 5.35 14.25
N ILE A 60 -9.89 5.94 14.22
CA ILE A 60 -9.60 7.12 13.40
C ILE A 60 -9.81 6.80 11.92
N ALA A 61 -9.26 5.70 11.42
CA ALA A 61 -9.40 5.28 10.02
C ALA A 61 -10.86 5.02 9.65
N GLY A 62 -11.64 4.36 10.52
CA GLY A 62 -13.07 4.13 10.32
C GLY A 62 -13.87 5.44 10.29
N THR A 63 -13.51 6.41 11.13
CA THR A 63 -14.14 7.74 11.14
C THR A 63 -13.82 8.51 9.84
N ILE A 64 -12.56 8.50 9.40
CA ILE A 64 -12.15 9.13 8.14
C ILE A 64 -12.88 8.48 6.96
N MET A 65 -12.93 7.14 6.92
CA MET A 65 -13.64 6.39 5.89
C MET A 65 -15.12 6.77 5.84
N PHE A 66 -15.78 6.84 7.00
CA PHE A 66 -17.19 7.23 7.09
C PHE A 66 -17.39 8.66 6.56
N VAL A 67 -16.56 9.63 6.99
CA VAL A 67 -16.67 11.03 6.53
C VAL A 67 -16.44 11.15 5.03
N VAL A 68 -15.40 10.50 4.49
CA VAL A 68 -15.06 10.56 3.07
C VAL A 68 -16.15 9.88 2.23
N ALA A 69 -16.76 8.80 2.70
CA ALA A 69 -17.87 8.13 2.02
C ALA A 69 -19.12 9.01 1.88
N GLN A 70 -19.31 10.02 2.74
CA GLN A 70 -20.40 11.00 2.59
C GLN A 70 -20.13 12.07 1.52
N VAL A 71 -18.90 12.13 0.98
CA VAL A 71 -18.51 13.15 0.00
C VAL A 71 -18.80 12.64 -1.42
N PRO A 72 -19.62 13.35 -2.21
CA PRO A 72 -19.92 12.92 -3.58
C PRO A 72 -18.67 12.93 -4.47
N PRO A 73 -18.55 12.02 -5.44
CA PRO A 73 -17.36 11.90 -6.31
C PRO A 73 -16.97 13.21 -7.01
N GLN A 74 -17.95 14.03 -7.41
CA GLN A 74 -17.70 15.31 -8.08
C GLN A 74 -16.95 16.31 -7.19
N ARG A 75 -17.14 16.26 -5.86
CA ARG A 75 -16.37 17.07 -4.92
C ARG A 75 -14.98 16.49 -4.68
N LEU A 76 -14.85 15.17 -4.63
CA LEU A 76 -13.55 14.50 -4.52
C LEU A 76 -12.62 14.87 -5.70
N MET A 77 -13.18 15.01 -6.90
CA MET A 77 -12.44 15.46 -8.08
C MET A 77 -11.78 16.84 -7.92
N LEU A 78 -12.38 17.76 -7.16
CA LEU A 78 -11.78 19.09 -6.91
C LEU A 78 -10.48 18.98 -6.10
N PHE A 79 -10.36 17.93 -5.28
CA PHE A 79 -9.16 17.65 -4.50
C PHE A 79 -8.08 16.90 -5.28
N ALA A 80 -8.37 16.41 -6.50
CA ALA A 80 -7.42 15.62 -7.28
C ALA A 80 -6.08 16.34 -7.52
N VAL A 81 -6.15 17.57 -8.06
CA VAL A 81 -4.95 18.37 -8.37
C VAL A 81 -4.22 18.81 -7.09
N PRO A 82 -4.88 19.42 -6.08
CA PRO A 82 -4.20 19.79 -4.84
C PRO A 82 -3.55 18.61 -4.13
N LEU A 83 -4.23 17.47 -4.04
CA LEU A 83 -3.71 16.28 -3.35
C LEU A 83 -2.51 15.67 -4.07
N TYR A 84 -2.54 15.64 -5.41
CA TYR A 84 -1.38 15.22 -6.21
C TYR A 84 -0.19 16.15 -6.02
N VAL A 85 -0.39 17.46 -6.17
CA VAL A 85 0.69 18.45 -6.07
C VAL A 85 1.29 18.45 -4.66
N ALA A 86 0.44 18.44 -3.63
CA ALA A 86 0.89 18.34 -2.24
C ALA A 86 1.64 17.02 -1.98
N GLY A 87 1.14 15.90 -2.50
CA GLY A 87 1.80 14.60 -2.39
C GLY A 87 3.19 14.60 -3.03
N VAL A 88 3.31 15.07 -4.27
CA VAL A 88 4.59 15.17 -4.99
C VAL A 88 5.54 16.12 -4.25
N ALA A 89 5.06 17.26 -3.78
CA ALA A 89 5.85 18.20 -2.98
C ALA A 89 6.38 17.54 -1.69
N LEU A 90 5.56 16.75 -0.99
CA LEU A 90 5.97 16.00 0.19
C LEU A 90 6.99 14.90 -0.14
N LEU A 91 6.88 14.23 -1.29
CA LEU A 91 7.90 13.27 -1.74
C LEU A 91 9.25 13.95 -2.01
N VAL A 92 9.23 15.13 -2.63
CA VAL A 92 10.44 15.94 -2.81
C VAL A 92 10.99 16.38 -1.45
N ALA A 93 10.13 16.79 -0.51
CA ALA A 93 10.53 17.14 0.85
C ALA A 93 11.19 15.96 1.58
N VAL A 94 10.72 14.72 1.38
CA VAL A 94 11.37 13.52 1.94
C VAL A 94 12.78 13.30 1.38
N LEU A 95 13.03 13.65 0.11
CA LEU A 95 14.39 13.51 -0.44
C LEU A 95 15.40 14.46 0.23
N VAL A 96 14.93 15.61 0.75
CA VAL A 96 15.78 16.63 1.38
C VAL A 96 15.81 16.50 2.91
N PHE A 97 14.64 16.32 3.53
CA PHE A 97 14.42 16.35 4.98
C PHE A 97 13.95 15.00 5.57
N GLY A 98 13.94 13.94 4.76
CA GLY A 98 13.43 12.64 5.17
C GLY A 98 14.30 11.97 6.23
N ILE A 99 13.63 11.30 7.17
CA ILE A 99 14.26 10.52 8.23
C ILE A 99 14.55 9.12 7.70
N THR A 100 15.75 8.62 7.98
CA THR A 100 16.14 7.25 7.64
C THR A 100 15.62 6.29 8.71
N LYS A 101 14.74 5.36 8.36
CA LYS A 101 14.29 4.23 9.21
C LYS A 101 14.48 2.92 8.47
N LYS A 102 14.98 1.87 9.14
CA LYS A 102 15.24 0.54 8.54
C LYS A 102 16.01 0.62 7.19
N GLY A 103 16.96 1.55 7.09
CA GLY A 103 17.78 1.75 5.89
C GLY A 103 17.13 2.51 4.72
N ALA A 104 15.91 3.06 4.88
CA ALA A 104 15.24 3.83 3.84
C ALA A 104 14.75 5.20 4.32
N ARG A 105 14.88 6.22 3.46
CA ARG A 105 14.40 7.59 3.69
C ARG A 105 13.01 7.77 3.11
N ARG A 106 11.99 7.43 3.89
CA ARG A 106 10.57 7.40 3.46
C ARG A 106 9.64 8.23 4.34
N TRP A 107 10.13 8.63 5.52
CA TRP A 107 9.32 9.24 6.57
C TRP A 107 9.66 10.71 6.70
N LEU A 108 8.64 11.55 6.84
CA LEU A 108 8.79 12.97 7.13
C LEU A 108 8.21 13.27 8.52
N ASN A 109 8.93 14.04 9.32
CA ASN A 109 8.42 14.53 10.60
C ASN A 109 8.03 16.01 10.47
N VAL A 110 6.73 16.26 10.44
CA VAL A 110 6.11 17.60 10.40
C VAL A 110 5.38 17.90 11.73
N GLY A 111 5.88 17.34 12.83
CA GLY A 111 5.21 17.27 14.13
C GLY A 111 4.47 15.93 14.34
N ILE A 112 4.04 15.32 13.24
CA ILE A 112 3.60 13.92 13.17
C ILE A 112 4.47 13.22 12.12
N VAL A 113 4.81 11.95 12.38
CA VAL A 113 5.57 11.11 11.45
C VAL A 113 4.62 10.58 10.39
N ILE A 114 4.74 11.09 9.17
CA ILE A 114 3.88 10.75 8.02
C ILE A 114 4.73 10.08 6.94
N GLN A 115 4.13 9.14 6.22
CA GLN A 115 4.71 8.54 5.03
C GLN A 115 4.00 9.11 3.79
N PRO A 116 4.61 10.07 3.05
CA PRO A 116 3.94 10.74 1.95
C PRO A 116 3.50 9.81 0.82
N SER A 117 4.22 8.71 0.59
CA SER A 117 3.88 7.73 -0.45
C SER A 117 2.52 7.07 -0.23
N GLU A 118 2.01 7.02 1.01
CA GLU A 118 0.66 6.54 1.32
C GLU A 118 -0.43 7.46 0.73
N ILE A 119 -0.21 8.78 0.79
CA ILE A 119 -1.12 9.77 0.21
C ILE A 119 -1.18 9.60 -1.32
N LEU A 120 -0.03 9.35 -1.96
CA LEU A 120 0.04 9.17 -3.41
C LEU A 120 -0.70 7.92 -3.89
N LYS A 121 -0.83 6.85 -3.09
CA LYS A 121 -1.63 5.68 -3.50
C LYS A 121 -3.08 6.05 -3.83
N ILE A 122 -3.63 7.08 -3.19
CA ILE A 122 -4.98 7.57 -3.44
C ILE A 122 -4.96 8.74 -4.42
N ALA A 123 -4.04 9.69 -4.24
CA ALA A 123 -3.95 10.89 -5.07
C ALA A 123 -3.66 10.57 -6.55
N MET A 124 -2.88 9.51 -6.82
CA MET A 124 -2.45 9.16 -8.17
C MET A 124 -3.58 8.68 -9.07
N PRO A 125 -4.34 7.62 -8.72
CA PRO A 125 -5.52 7.24 -9.50
C PRO A 125 -6.53 8.38 -9.64
N LEU A 126 -6.74 9.16 -8.57
CA LEU A 126 -7.69 10.27 -8.58
C LEU A 126 -7.26 11.40 -9.55
N MET A 127 -5.98 11.75 -9.58
CA MET A 127 -5.43 12.74 -10.52
C MET A 127 -5.53 12.28 -11.98
N LEU A 128 -5.22 11.01 -12.25
CA LEU A 128 -5.33 10.45 -13.60
C LEU A 128 -6.79 10.39 -14.04
N ALA A 129 -7.71 9.96 -13.17
CA ALA A 129 -9.13 9.95 -13.46
C ALA A 129 -9.64 11.37 -13.80
N TRP A 130 -9.26 12.37 -12.99
CA TRP A 130 -9.58 13.76 -13.25
C TRP A 130 -9.01 14.27 -14.59
N TRP A 131 -7.77 13.91 -14.92
CA TRP A 131 -7.10 14.32 -16.16
C TRP A 131 -7.82 13.81 -17.40
N PHE A 132 -8.18 12.52 -17.43
CA PHE A 132 -8.86 11.91 -18.57
C PHE A 132 -10.32 12.32 -18.67
N GLN A 133 -11.03 12.44 -17.54
CA GLN A 133 -12.43 12.87 -17.55
C GLN A 133 -12.60 14.30 -18.10
N LYS A 134 -11.69 15.22 -17.77
CA LYS A 134 -11.75 16.59 -18.30
C LYS A 134 -11.55 16.67 -19.82
N ARG A 135 -10.99 15.62 -20.43
CA ARG A 135 -10.70 15.51 -21.87
C ARG A 135 -11.57 14.47 -22.56
N GLU A 136 -12.62 14.01 -21.89
CA GLU A 136 -13.55 13.02 -22.41
C GLU A 136 -14.14 13.50 -23.76
N GLY A 137 -14.15 12.60 -24.75
CA GLY A 137 -14.61 12.90 -26.11
C GLY A 137 -13.59 13.55 -27.06
N GLN A 138 -12.41 13.95 -26.58
CA GLN A 138 -11.34 14.51 -27.43
C GLN A 138 -9.95 13.91 -27.15
N LEU A 139 -9.91 12.67 -26.66
CA LEU A 139 -8.65 12.02 -26.28
C LEU A 139 -7.70 11.88 -27.47
N ARG A 140 -6.56 12.53 -27.38
CA ARG A 140 -5.45 12.45 -28.34
C ARG A 140 -4.32 11.58 -27.78
N PRO A 141 -3.44 11.03 -28.64
CA PRO A 141 -2.26 10.29 -28.17
C PRO A 141 -1.39 11.07 -27.17
N PHE A 142 -1.30 12.39 -27.33
CA PHE A 142 -0.58 13.27 -26.39
C PHE A 142 -1.17 13.29 -24.98
N ASP A 143 -2.47 13.02 -24.80
CA ASP A 143 -3.10 12.97 -23.49
C ASP A 143 -2.66 11.75 -22.69
N PHE A 144 -2.43 10.64 -23.38
CA PHE A 144 -1.86 9.43 -22.79
C PHE A 144 -0.39 9.61 -22.42
N ILE A 145 0.39 10.32 -23.25
CA ILE A 145 1.78 10.68 -22.92
C ILE A 145 1.81 11.55 -21.66
N ALA A 146 0.95 12.57 -21.59
CA ALA A 146 0.84 13.41 -20.40
C ALA A 146 0.42 12.61 -19.15
N GLY A 147 -0.53 11.68 -19.29
CA GLY A 147 -0.93 10.77 -18.21
C GLY A 147 0.23 9.87 -17.74
N LEU A 148 1.02 9.33 -18.66
CA LEU A 148 2.22 8.55 -18.34
C LEU A 148 3.29 9.40 -17.64
N VAL A 149 3.49 10.65 -18.05
CA VAL A 149 4.41 11.58 -17.38
C VAL A 149 3.92 11.90 -15.96
N LEU A 150 2.63 12.18 -15.79
CA LEU A 150 2.02 12.40 -14.47
C LEU A 150 2.21 11.19 -13.55
N LEU A 151 2.16 9.97 -14.09
CA LEU A 151 2.44 8.73 -13.37
C LEU A 151 3.93 8.55 -13.06
N ALA A 152 4.81 8.81 -14.03
CA ALA A 152 6.24 8.58 -13.92
C ALA A 152 6.90 9.46 -12.84
N VAL A 153 6.42 10.70 -12.64
CA VAL A 153 6.97 11.63 -11.64
C VAL A 153 6.99 11.03 -10.22
N PRO A 154 5.84 10.68 -9.61
CA PRO A 154 5.81 10.12 -8.26
C PRO A 154 6.42 8.73 -8.20
N VAL A 155 6.25 7.88 -9.21
CA VAL A 155 6.89 6.55 -9.25
C VAL A 155 8.42 6.70 -9.19
N GLY A 156 9.00 7.59 -9.99
CA GLY A 156 10.44 7.87 -9.98
C GLY A 156 10.92 8.46 -8.65
N LEU A 157 10.15 9.34 -8.02
CA LEU A 157 10.47 9.88 -6.69
C LEU A 157 10.45 8.80 -5.60
N ILE A 158 9.47 7.90 -5.62
CA ILE A 158 9.35 6.79 -4.66
C ILE A 158 10.48 5.77 -4.87
N MET A 159 10.86 5.48 -6.12
CA MET A 159 12.00 4.61 -6.41
C MET A 159 13.31 5.15 -5.85
N LYS A 160 13.49 6.48 -5.82
CA LYS A 160 14.64 7.13 -5.17
C LYS A 160 14.63 7.01 -3.63
N GLN A 161 13.48 6.68 -3.02
CA GLN A 161 13.30 6.51 -1.56
C GLN A 161 13.51 5.04 -1.10
N PRO A 162 14.40 4.31 -1.79
CA PRO A 162 14.40 2.85 -1.92
C PRO A 162 13.09 2.11 -1.61
N ASP A 163 11.92 2.57 -2.09
CA ASP A 163 10.61 1.96 -1.83
C ASP A 163 9.98 1.30 -3.07
N LEU A 164 10.55 0.17 -3.48
CA LEU A 164 10.09 -0.55 -4.67
C LEU A 164 8.64 -1.01 -4.54
N GLY A 165 8.21 -1.46 -3.36
CA GLY A 165 6.85 -1.98 -3.14
C GLY A 165 5.80 -0.91 -3.37
N THR A 166 5.95 0.27 -2.75
CA THR A 166 4.99 1.36 -2.97
C THR A 166 5.06 1.91 -4.39
N ALA A 167 6.25 2.00 -5.01
CA ALA A 167 6.38 2.43 -6.40
C ALA A 167 5.59 1.52 -7.35
N LEU A 168 5.67 0.20 -7.15
CA LEU A 168 4.94 -0.78 -7.95
C LEU A 168 3.42 -0.67 -7.76
N LEU A 169 2.95 -0.51 -6.51
CA LEU A 169 1.52 -0.33 -6.23
C LEU A 169 0.95 0.94 -6.88
N VAL A 170 1.67 2.07 -6.76
CA VAL A 170 1.27 3.35 -7.38
C VAL A 170 1.29 3.24 -8.91
N MET A 171 2.32 2.59 -9.47
CA MET A 171 2.43 2.35 -10.90
C MET A 171 1.27 1.47 -11.41
N ALA A 172 0.97 0.36 -10.74
CA ALA A 172 -0.13 -0.53 -11.12
C ALA A 172 -1.49 0.17 -11.04
N ALA A 173 -1.76 0.90 -9.96
CA ALA A 173 -3.01 1.64 -9.80
C ALA A 173 -3.16 2.74 -10.87
N GLY A 174 -2.08 3.47 -11.18
CA GLY A 174 -2.10 4.49 -12.23
C GLY A 174 -2.24 3.92 -13.64
N LEU A 175 -1.53 2.84 -13.96
CA LEU A 175 -1.66 2.15 -15.25
C LEU A 175 -3.06 1.57 -15.43
N ALA A 176 -3.70 1.05 -14.38
CA ALA A 176 -5.07 0.59 -14.44
C ALA A 176 -6.04 1.72 -14.85
N VAL A 177 -5.88 2.92 -14.30
CA VAL A 177 -6.69 4.09 -14.69
C VAL A 177 -6.44 4.49 -16.15
N ILE A 178 -5.17 4.55 -16.57
CA ILE A 178 -4.81 4.87 -17.97
C ILE A 178 -5.40 3.82 -18.93
N PHE A 179 -5.39 2.55 -18.54
CA PHE A 179 -6.01 1.47 -19.29
C PHE A 179 -7.52 1.65 -19.43
N PHE A 180 -8.22 1.90 -18.32
CA PHE A 180 -9.67 2.16 -18.33
C PHE A 180 -10.05 3.42 -19.12
N ALA A 181 -9.15 4.40 -19.23
CA ALA A 181 -9.34 5.58 -20.07
C ALA A 181 -9.29 5.30 -21.59
N GLY A 182 -8.97 4.06 -22.00
CA GLY A 182 -9.00 3.63 -23.40
C GLY A 182 -7.64 3.38 -24.05
N LEU A 183 -6.55 3.27 -23.25
CA LEU A 183 -5.24 2.91 -23.80
C LEU A 183 -5.27 1.49 -24.38
N SER A 184 -4.83 1.35 -25.64
CA SER A 184 -4.84 0.05 -26.31
C SER A 184 -3.95 -0.99 -25.61
N TRP A 185 -4.42 -2.24 -25.51
CA TRP A 185 -3.65 -3.38 -24.97
C TRP A 185 -2.27 -3.55 -25.64
N LYS A 186 -2.15 -3.15 -26.91
CA LYS A 186 -0.89 -3.22 -27.68
C LYS A 186 0.25 -2.42 -27.04
N LEU A 187 -0.04 -1.39 -26.25
CA LEU A 187 0.95 -0.56 -25.57
C LEU A 187 1.28 -1.06 -24.15
N ILE A 188 0.34 -1.77 -23.51
CA ILE A 188 0.50 -2.30 -22.14
C ILE A 188 1.13 -3.69 -22.15
N LEU A 189 0.76 -4.51 -23.13
CA LEU A 189 1.19 -5.91 -23.20
C LEU A 189 2.71 -6.06 -23.31
N PRO A 190 3.45 -5.30 -24.15
CA PRO A 190 4.89 -5.50 -24.28
C PRO A 190 5.66 -5.23 -22.97
N PRO A 191 5.46 -4.10 -22.24
CA PRO A 191 6.11 -3.90 -20.94
C PRO A 191 5.78 -4.99 -19.90
N VAL A 192 4.53 -5.44 -19.85
CA VAL A 192 4.11 -6.51 -18.93
C VAL A 192 4.79 -7.84 -19.28
N LEU A 193 4.80 -8.22 -20.56
CA LEU A 193 5.49 -9.42 -21.02
C LEU A 193 6.99 -9.35 -20.75
N LEU A 194 7.62 -8.20 -20.96
CA LEU A 194 9.03 -7.99 -20.62
C LEU A 194 9.29 -8.13 -19.12
N ALA A 195 8.43 -7.60 -18.26
CA ALA A 195 8.55 -7.74 -16.81
C ALA A 195 8.39 -9.21 -16.36
N VAL A 196 7.42 -9.93 -16.93
CA VAL A 196 7.21 -11.35 -16.67
C VAL A 196 8.39 -12.18 -17.15
N ALA A 197 8.85 -11.95 -18.39
CA ALA A 197 10.02 -12.63 -18.95
C ALA A 197 11.28 -12.34 -18.13
N GLY A 198 11.51 -11.09 -17.73
CA GLY A 198 12.63 -10.72 -16.87
C GLY A 198 12.59 -11.42 -15.52
N THR A 199 11.42 -11.47 -14.88
CA THR A 199 11.24 -12.19 -13.61
C THR A 199 11.48 -13.69 -13.77
N PHE A 200 10.95 -14.28 -14.84
CA PHE A 200 11.17 -15.70 -15.14
C PHE A 200 12.65 -16.02 -15.37
N LEU A 201 13.36 -15.20 -16.14
CA LEU A 201 14.79 -15.37 -16.38
C LEU A 201 15.60 -15.28 -15.09
N ILE A 202 15.27 -14.32 -14.20
CA ILE A 202 15.92 -14.18 -12.90
C ILE A 202 15.72 -15.44 -12.04
N VAL A 203 14.50 -15.99 -12.01
CA VAL A 203 14.19 -17.20 -11.25
C VAL A 203 14.85 -18.43 -11.87
N TRP A 204 14.82 -18.56 -13.20
CA TRP A 204 15.37 -19.72 -13.90
C TRP A 204 16.90 -19.79 -13.82
N PHE A 205 17.58 -18.65 -13.93
CA PHE A 205 19.04 -18.56 -13.86
C PHE A 205 19.55 -18.17 -12.47
N GLU A 206 18.72 -18.30 -11.45
CA GLU A 206 19.04 -17.99 -10.05
C GLU A 206 20.40 -18.54 -9.58
N PRO A 207 20.77 -19.82 -9.83
CA PRO A 207 22.02 -20.38 -9.32
C PRO A 207 23.27 -19.70 -9.88
N GLN A 208 23.16 -19.17 -11.10
CA GLN A 208 24.25 -18.51 -11.82
C GLN A 208 24.29 -17.02 -11.50
N LEU A 209 23.11 -16.40 -11.37
CA LEU A 209 22.97 -14.98 -11.10
C LEU A 209 23.27 -14.60 -9.64
N CYS A 210 23.10 -15.55 -8.72
CA CYS A 210 23.36 -15.39 -7.30
C CYS A 210 24.60 -16.18 -6.83
N ALA A 211 25.46 -16.61 -7.75
CA ALA A 211 26.74 -17.22 -7.43
C ALA A 211 27.72 -16.22 -6.78
N ASP A 212 28.60 -16.72 -5.92
CA ASP A 212 29.61 -15.90 -5.25
C ASP A 212 30.54 -15.22 -6.27
N GLY A 213 30.67 -13.90 -6.17
CA GLY A 213 31.49 -13.08 -7.08
C GLY A 213 30.77 -12.52 -8.31
N MET A 214 29.51 -12.91 -8.56
CA MET A 214 28.68 -12.31 -9.60
C MET A 214 28.15 -10.94 -9.13
N ARG A 215 28.39 -9.87 -9.90
CA ARG A 215 27.82 -8.54 -9.63
C ARG A 215 26.92 -8.10 -10.77
N TRP A 216 25.71 -7.67 -10.44
CA TRP A 216 24.78 -7.16 -11.44
C TRP A 216 25.14 -5.70 -11.71
N PRO A 217 25.57 -5.31 -12.93
CA PRO A 217 26.12 -3.98 -13.19
C PRO A 217 25.09 -2.85 -13.02
N VAL A 218 23.80 -3.17 -13.03
CA VAL A 218 22.69 -2.20 -12.95
C VAL A 218 22.14 -2.06 -11.53
N LEU A 219 22.33 -3.06 -10.66
CA LEU A 219 21.74 -3.07 -9.31
C LEU A 219 22.80 -2.76 -8.26
N HIS A 220 22.39 -2.07 -7.21
CA HIS A 220 23.22 -1.94 -6.02
C HIS A 220 23.37 -3.29 -5.30
N ASP A 221 24.49 -3.49 -4.61
CA ASP A 221 24.76 -4.76 -3.90
C ASP A 221 23.62 -5.14 -2.93
N TYR A 222 23.01 -4.16 -2.24
CA TYR A 222 21.87 -4.42 -1.35
C TYR A 222 20.61 -4.88 -2.10
N GLN A 223 20.39 -4.42 -3.33
CA GLN A 223 19.23 -4.81 -4.15
C GLN A 223 19.42 -6.23 -4.68
N GLN A 224 20.63 -6.53 -5.18
CA GLN A 224 21.00 -7.88 -5.60
C GLN A 224 20.86 -8.87 -4.44
N GLN A 225 21.39 -8.54 -3.26
CA GLN A 225 21.28 -9.39 -2.08
C GLN A 225 19.82 -9.65 -1.69
N ARG A 226 18.93 -8.65 -1.76
CA ARG A 226 17.51 -8.86 -1.47
C ARG A 226 16.84 -9.83 -2.46
N ILE A 227 17.17 -9.74 -3.75
CA ILE A 227 16.65 -10.66 -4.77
C ILE A 227 17.17 -12.08 -4.51
N CYS A 228 18.48 -12.24 -4.28
CA CYS A 228 19.07 -13.55 -4.04
C CYS A 228 18.59 -14.21 -2.74
N THR A 229 18.45 -13.44 -1.65
CA THR A 229 17.89 -13.96 -0.39
C THR A 229 16.39 -14.25 -0.48
N LEU A 230 15.64 -13.56 -1.35
CA LEU A 230 14.23 -13.87 -1.62
C LEU A 230 14.09 -15.21 -2.36
N LEU A 231 14.96 -15.47 -3.32
CA LEU A 231 14.93 -16.69 -4.13
C LEU A 231 15.47 -17.90 -3.34
N ASP A 232 16.57 -17.72 -2.61
CA ASP A 232 17.12 -18.72 -1.71
C ASP A 232 17.50 -18.10 -0.36
N PRO A 233 16.61 -18.19 0.65
CA PRO A 233 16.90 -17.68 1.98
C PRO A 233 17.91 -18.54 2.75
N THR A 234 18.22 -19.76 2.30
CA THR A 234 19.11 -20.69 3.00
C THR A 234 20.60 -20.38 2.82
N ARG A 235 20.95 -19.50 1.87
CA ARG A 235 22.33 -19.03 1.67
C ARG A 235 22.90 -18.25 2.85
N ASP A 236 22.05 -17.52 3.58
CA ASP A 236 22.44 -16.75 4.76
C ASP A 236 21.40 -16.94 5.88
N PRO A 237 21.39 -18.13 6.52
CA PRO A 237 20.32 -18.51 7.45
C PRO A 237 20.42 -17.78 8.79
N LEU A 238 21.58 -17.22 9.13
CA LEU A 238 21.82 -16.47 10.36
C LEU A 238 21.77 -14.95 10.17
N GLY A 239 21.96 -14.46 8.94
CA GLY A 239 21.89 -13.04 8.60
C GLY A 239 20.57 -12.68 7.93
N LYS A 240 20.63 -12.35 6.64
CA LYS A 240 19.50 -11.75 5.90
C LYS A 240 18.34 -12.73 5.65
N GLY A 241 18.63 -14.02 5.56
CA GLY A 241 17.63 -15.07 5.37
C GLY A 241 16.91 -15.47 6.66
N PHE A 242 17.48 -15.15 7.83
CA PHE A 242 16.96 -15.57 9.13
C PHE A 242 15.47 -15.22 9.32
N HIS A 243 15.09 -13.97 9.05
CA HIS A 243 13.70 -13.52 9.21
C HIS A 243 12.73 -14.23 8.26
N ILE A 244 13.16 -14.51 7.02
CA ILE A 244 12.33 -15.22 6.04
C ILE A 244 12.16 -16.67 6.48
N ILE A 245 13.23 -17.33 6.93
CA ILE A 245 13.20 -18.72 7.41
C ILE A 245 12.29 -18.86 8.65
N GLN A 246 12.45 -17.98 9.65
CA GLN A 246 11.59 -18.02 10.83
C GLN A 246 10.12 -17.75 10.49
N GLY A 247 9.86 -16.85 9.54
CA GLY A 247 8.53 -16.65 8.97
C GLY A 247 7.94 -17.90 8.34
N MET A 248 8.71 -18.59 7.49
CA MET A 248 8.29 -19.85 6.86
C MET A 248 8.04 -20.95 7.90
N ILE A 249 8.89 -21.06 8.92
CA ILE A 249 8.70 -22.01 10.03
C ILE A 249 7.44 -21.67 10.83
N ALA A 250 7.20 -20.39 11.11
CA ALA A 250 6.00 -19.94 11.83
C ALA A 250 4.73 -20.34 11.07
N ILE A 251 4.65 -20.02 9.77
CA ILE A 251 3.52 -20.37 8.89
C ILE A 251 3.38 -21.89 8.78
N GLY A 252 4.47 -22.61 8.49
CA GLY A 252 4.47 -24.07 8.35
C GLY A 252 4.05 -24.79 9.62
N SER A 253 4.46 -24.28 10.79
CA SER A 253 4.08 -24.85 12.08
C SER A 253 2.63 -24.55 12.48
N GLY A 254 2.01 -23.52 11.89
CA GLY A 254 0.59 -23.19 12.10
C GLY A 254 -0.36 -24.11 11.34
N GLY A 255 0.06 -24.66 10.19
CA GLY A 255 -0.82 -25.47 9.35
C GLY A 255 -2.07 -24.69 8.88
N LEU A 256 -3.09 -25.40 8.40
CA LEU A 256 -4.31 -24.78 7.85
C LEU A 256 -5.20 -24.11 8.90
N PHE A 257 -5.17 -24.60 10.15
CA PHE A 257 -6.05 -24.14 11.23
C PHE A 257 -5.36 -23.21 12.24
N GLY A 258 -4.06 -22.97 12.07
CA GLY A 258 -3.23 -22.28 13.06
C GLY A 258 -2.94 -23.14 14.29
N LYS A 259 -2.08 -22.63 15.19
CA LYS A 259 -1.84 -23.24 16.50
C LYS A 259 -2.91 -22.92 17.55
N GLY A 260 -3.84 -22.03 17.23
CA GLY A 260 -4.82 -21.46 18.17
C GLY A 260 -4.44 -20.06 18.65
N PHE A 261 -5.41 -19.37 19.24
CA PHE A 261 -5.26 -18.01 19.77
C PHE A 261 -4.23 -17.99 20.90
N MET A 262 -3.24 -17.10 20.82
CA MET A 262 -2.12 -16.96 21.77
C MET A 262 -1.19 -18.20 21.91
N ALA A 263 -1.23 -19.13 20.97
CA ALA A 263 -0.41 -20.35 20.97
C ALA A 263 0.77 -20.30 19.99
N GLY A 264 1.12 -19.10 19.48
CA GLY A 264 2.18 -18.92 18.49
C GLY A 264 3.59 -19.04 19.09
N THR A 265 4.26 -20.18 18.88
CA THR A 265 5.57 -20.43 19.49
C THR A 265 6.67 -19.49 18.97
N GLN A 266 6.70 -19.20 17.66
CA GLN A 266 7.72 -18.31 17.06
C GLN A 266 7.44 -16.83 17.32
N THR A 267 6.16 -16.46 17.45
CA THR A 267 5.78 -15.10 17.82
C THR A 267 6.07 -14.85 19.28
N HIS A 268 5.78 -15.75 20.22
CA HIS A 268 6.02 -15.49 21.65
C HIS A 268 7.49 -15.60 22.08
N LEU A 269 8.30 -16.44 21.44
CA LEU A 269 9.71 -16.65 21.80
C LEU A 269 10.70 -15.65 21.15
N GLU A 270 10.20 -14.53 20.61
CA GLU A 270 11.01 -13.43 20.04
C GLU A 270 11.95 -13.80 18.89
N PHE A 271 11.80 -14.98 18.28
CA PHE A 271 12.56 -15.36 17.09
C PHE A 271 12.25 -14.47 15.86
N ILE A 272 11.18 -13.68 15.93
CA ILE A 272 10.76 -12.72 14.90
C ILE A 272 10.66 -11.31 15.51
N PRO A 273 11.64 -10.41 15.26
CA PRO A 273 11.66 -9.08 15.89
C PRO A 273 10.54 -8.14 15.42
N GLU A 274 9.93 -8.38 14.26
CA GLU A 274 8.87 -7.55 13.69
C GLU A 274 7.51 -8.29 13.63
N ARG A 275 7.25 -9.16 14.62
CA ARG A 275 6.02 -9.98 14.71
C ARG A 275 4.71 -9.20 14.73
N THR A 276 4.74 -7.93 15.14
CA THR A 276 3.55 -7.06 15.25
C THR A 276 3.32 -6.16 14.04
N THR A 277 4.14 -6.24 13.00
CA THR A 277 3.91 -5.50 11.74
C THR A 277 3.93 -6.41 10.53
N ASP A 278 4.95 -7.26 10.41
CA ASP A 278 5.24 -7.98 9.17
C ASP A 278 4.70 -9.43 9.21
N PHE A 279 4.33 -9.92 10.40
CA PHE A 279 3.87 -11.30 10.65
C PHE A 279 2.59 -11.34 11.50
N ILE A 280 1.60 -10.53 11.11
CA ILE A 280 0.22 -10.58 11.61
C ILE A 280 -0.50 -11.74 10.93
#